data_AF-A0A7C1AQP7-F1
#
_entry.id   AF-A0A7C1AQP7-F1
#
_cell.length_a   1.000
_cell.length_b   1.000
_cell.length_c   1.000
_cell.angle_alpha   90.00
_cell.angle_beta   90.00
_cell.angle_gamma   90.00
#
_symmetry.space_group_name_H-M   'P 1'
#
loop_
_entity.id
_entity.type
_entity.pdbx_description
1 polymer ?
#
loop_
_entity_poly.entity_id
_entity_poly.type
_entity_poly.pdbx_seq_one_letter_code
_entity_poly.pdbx_strand_id
1 'polypeptide(L)'
;IGIDFSIHVIHRYREEFEKTKDAEKSVENTVLNVGKALISATLTTAGSFFILSFSSMSAMARFGSLVAIVIVLAFAAALFGLPSILVFYYHRKTKT
;
A
#
# COMPACT_ATOMS: atom_id res chain seq x y z
N ILE A 1 2.39 2.61 -9.62
CA ILE A 1 1.43 2.51 -8.49
C ILE A 1 1.88 1.49 -7.43
N GLY A 2 1.97 0.19 -7.71
CA GLY A 2 2.36 -0.79 -6.68
C GLY A 2 3.76 -0.61 -6.08
N ILE A 3 4.73 -0.27 -6.92
CA ILE A 3 6.09 0.07 -6.48
C ILE A 3 6.08 1.36 -5.64
N ASP A 4 5.32 2.37 -6.05
CA ASP A 4 5.24 3.67 -5.35
C ASP A 4 4.65 3.51 -3.94
N PHE A 5 3.60 2.70 -3.79
CA PHE A 5 3.05 2.34 -2.48
C PHE A 5 4.09 1.64 -1.61
N SER A 6 4.86 0.74 -2.20
CA SER A 6 5.91 0.02 -1.49
C SER A 6 7.02 0.96 -1.01
N ILE A 7 7.44 1.91 -1.86
CA ILE A 7 8.45 2.92 -1.51
C ILE A 7 7.96 3.78 -0.34
N HIS A 8 6.70 4.24 -0.37
CA HIS A 8 6.15 5.07 0.72
C HIS A 8 6.09 4.30 2.05
N VAL A 9 5.64 3.04 2.02
CA VAL A 9 5.57 2.18 3.22
C VAL A 9 6.97 1.91 3.76
N ILE A 10 7.94 1.56 2.91
CA ILE A 10 9.33 1.29 3.32
C ILE A 10 9.99 2.55 3.88
N HIS A 11 9.82 3.69 3.21
CA HIS A 11 10.42 4.95 3.66
C HIS A 11 9.92 5.29 5.07
N ARG A 12 8.61 5.15 5.32
CA ARG A 12 8.05 5.43 6.64
C ARG A 12 8.44 4.39 7.69
N TYR A 13 8.48 3.12 7.31
CA TYR A 13 9.01 2.08 8.20
C TYR A 13 10.42 2.40 8.67
N ARG A 14 11.30 2.87 7.78
CA ARG A 14 12.66 3.29 8.16
C ARG A 14 12.65 4.47 9.12
N GLU A 15 11.83 5.50 8.88
CA GLU A 15 11.69 6.64 9.79
C GLU A 15 11.17 6.25 11.17
N GLU A 16 10.20 5.34 11.25
CA GLU A 16 9.65 4.86 12.52
C GLU A 16 10.63 3.92 13.24
N PHE A 17 11.40 3.14 12.49
CA PHE A 17 12.44 2.26 13.03
C PHE A 17 13.61 3.02 13.63
N GLU A 18 14.02 4.13 13.01
CA GLU A 18 15.03 5.02 13.59
C GLU A 18 14.59 5.61 14.94
N LYS A 19 13.28 5.82 15.15
CA LYS A 19 12.70 6.36 16.38
C LYS A 19 12.48 5.30 17.46
N THR A 20 11.88 4.17 17.11
CA THR A 20 11.46 3.15 18.08
C THR A 20 12.51 2.08 18.33
N LYS A 21 13.39 1.81 17.36
CA LYS A 21 14.34 0.68 17.35
C LYS A 21 13.68 -0.69 17.59
N ASP A 22 12.38 -0.79 17.38
CA ASP A 22 11.56 -1.98 17.57
C ASP A 22 10.77 -2.21 16.27
N ALA A 23 11.01 -3.35 15.62
CA ALA A 23 10.44 -3.64 14.31
C ALA A 23 8.92 -3.79 14.35
N GLU A 24 8.35 -4.38 15.40
CA GLU A 24 6.90 -4.56 15.50
C GLU A 24 6.20 -3.22 15.70
N LYS A 25 6.70 -2.40 16.63
CA LYS A 25 6.18 -1.03 16.83
C LYS A 25 6.37 -0.15 15.60
N SER A 26 7.48 -0.29 14.88
CA SER A 26 7.73 0.47 13.65
C SER A 26 6.73 0.13 12.56
N VAL A 27 6.41 -1.16 12.39
CA VAL A 27 5.38 -1.62 11.46
C VAL A 27 4.01 -1.07 11.85
N GLU A 28 3.62 -1.19 13.11
CA GLU A 28 2.34 -0.69 13.61
C GLU A 28 2.19 0.82 13.36
N ASN A 29 3.18 1.61 13.77
CA ASN A 29 3.20 3.05 13.57
C ASN A 29 3.20 3.43 12.08
N THR A 30 3.86 2.65 11.23
CA THR A 30 3.87 2.88 9.79
C THR A 30 2.47 2.70 9.19
N VAL A 31 1.78 1.62 9.56
CA VAL A 31 0.42 1.36 9.09
C VAL A 31 -0.54 2.44 9.60
N LEU A 32 -0.43 2.87 10.86
CA LEU A 32 -1.29 3.91 11.43
C LEU A 32 -1.07 5.30 10.81
N ASN A 33 0.18 5.67 10.53
CA ASN A 33 0.52 7.01 10.05
C ASN A 33 0.44 7.15 8.52
N VAL A 34 1.00 6.18 7.79
CA VAL A 34 1.03 6.22 6.31
C VAL A 34 -0.23 5.60 5.70
N GLY A 35 -0.91 4.69 6.40
CA GLY A 35 -2.16 4.10 5.94
C GLY A 35 -3.20 5.16 5.56
N LYS A 36 -3.40 6.20 6.39
CA LYS A 36 -4.39 7.25 6.10
C LYS A 36 -4.09 8.03 4.82
N ALA A 37 -2.82 8.42 4.61
CA ALA A 37 -2.41 9.17 3.42
C ALA A 37 -2.47 8.32 2.16
N LEU A 38 -2.08 7.04 2.24
CA LEU A 38 -2.16 6.14 1.10
C LEU A 38 -3.61 5.74 0.78
N ILE A 39 -4.49 5.60 1.78
CA ILE A 39 -5.91 5.32 1.57
C ILE A 39 -6.56 6.45 0.77
N SER A 40 -6.34 7.71 1.14
CA SER A 40 -6.94 8.84 0.43
C SER A 40 -6.43 8.96 -1.01
N ALA A 41 -5.12 8.77 -1.24
CA ALA A 41 -4.53 8.74 -2.57
C ALA A 41 -5.05 7.57 -3.42
N THR A 42 -5.18 6.39 -2.83
CA THR A 42 -5.72 5.19 -3.49
C THR A 42 -7.18 5.38 -3.85
N LEU A 43 -8.01 5.89 -2.93
CA LEU A 43 -9.42 6.17 -3.18
C LEU A 43 -9.62 7.19 -4.29
N THR A 44 -8.85 8.27 -4.28
CA THR A 44 -8.95 9.32 -5.31
C THR A 44 -8.55 8.77 -6.69
N THR A 45 -7.48 7.97 -6.74
CA THR A 45 -6.98 7.39 -7.99
C THR A 45 -7.90 6.29 -8.51
N ALA A 46 -8.27 5.33 -7.66
CA ALA A 46 -9.21 4.26 -8.02
C ALA A 46 -10.58 4.82 -8.40
N GLY A 47 -11.07 5.84 -7.69
CA GLY A 47 -12.30 6.55 -8.03
C GLY A 47 -12.23 7.22 -9.40
N SER A 48 -11.10 7.85 -9.76
CA SER A 48 -10.90 8.45 -11.08
C SER A 48 -11.00 7.42 -12.21
N PHE A 49 -10.38 6.25 -12.05
CA PHE A 49 -10.50 5.15 -13.03
C PHE A 49 -11.86 4.46 -12.97
N PHE A 50 -12.49 4.42 -11.81
CA PHE A 50 -13.83 3.85 -11.67
C PHE A 50 -14.87 4.68 -12.43
N ILE A 51 -14.77 6.01 -12.41
CA ILE A 51 -15.62 6.90 -13.21
C ILE A 51 -15.49 6.58 -14.72
N LEU A 52 -14.30 6.22 -15.19
CA LEU A 52 -14.08 5.79 -16.59
C LEU A 52 -14.89 4.54 -16.96
N SER A 53 -15.30 3.73 -15.98
CA SER A 53 -16.17 2.56 -16.18
C SER A 53 -17.56 2.92 -16.70
N PHE A 54 -18.00 4.17 -16.51
CA PHE A 54 -19.28 4.68 -17.04
C PHE A 54 -19.20 5.18 -18.49
N SER A 55 -18.03 5.05 -19.14
CA SER A 55 -17.87 5.45 -20.53
C SER A 55 -18.77 4.64 -21.47
N SER A 56 -19.36 5.32 -22.47
CA SER A 56 -20.12 4.67 -23.55
C SER A 56 -19.24 3.81 -24.47
N MET A 57 -17.92 4.02 -24.43
CA MET A 57 -16.97 3.23 -25.20
C MET A 57 -16.56 1.99 -24.41
N SER A 58 -17.00 0.80 -24.85
CA SER A 58 -16.79 -0.47 -24.15
C SER A 58 -15.32 -0.75 -23.78
N ALA A 59 -14.37 -0.34 -24.63
CA ALA A 59 -12.94 -0.46 -24.35
C ALA A 59 -12.52 0.34 -23.10
N MET A 60 -12.99 1.58 -22.97
CA MET A 60 -12.68 2.45 -21.83
C MET A 60 -13.37 1.97 -20.57
N ALA A 61 -14.61 1.49 -20.67
CA ALA A 61 -15.35 0.98 -19.52
C ALA A 61 -14.63 -0.23 -18.86
N ARG A 62 -14.16 -1.17 -19.69
CA ARG A 62 -13.39 -2.33 -19.24
C ARG A 62 -12.01 -1.93 -18.70
N PHE A 63 -11.35 -1.00 -19.36
CA PHE A 63 -10.06 -0.50 -18.89
C PHE A 63 -10.17 0.19 -17.53
N GLY A 64 -11.14 1.09 -17.34
CA GLY A 64 -11.36 1.80 -16.09
C GLY A 64 -11.63 0.86 -14.91
N SER A 65 -12.51 -0.12 -15.10
CA SER A 65 -12.82 -1.11 -14.07
C SER A 65 -11.63 -2.00 -13.72
N LEU A 66 -10.89 -2.49 -14.72
CA LEU A 66 -9.67 -3.27 -14.50
C LEU A 66 -8.61 -2.47 -13.72
N VAL A 67 -8.34 -1.22 -14.12
CA VAL A 67 -7.33 -0.39 -13.46
C VAL A 67 -7.74 -0.05 -12.02
N ALA A 68 -9.02 0.27 -11.79
CA ALA A 68 -9.53 0.52 -10.43
C ALA A 68 -9.30 -0.69 -9.51
N ILE A 69 -9.59 -1.91 -9.99
CA ILE A 69 -9.33 -3.15 -9.23
C ILE A 69 -7.84 -3.34 -8.96
N VAL A 70 -6.98 -3.16 -9.98
CA VAL A 70 -5.52 -3.30 -9.84
C VAL A 70 -4.96 -2.31 -8.82
N ILE A 71 -5.46 -1.08 -8.78
CA ILE A 71 -5.04 -0.06 -7.80
C ILE A 71 -5.37 -0.51 -6.37
N VAL A 72 -6.60 -0.98 -6.13
CA VAL A 72 -7.04 -1.45 -4.82
C VAL A 72 -6.22 -2.68 -4.38
N LEU A 73 -5.99 -3.63 -5.28
CA LEU A 73 -5.16 -4.80 -4.99
C LEU A 73 -3.70 -4.43 -4.70
N ALA A 74 -3.12 -3.50 -5.46
CA ALA A 74 -1.76 -3.02 -5.22
C ALA A 74 -1.63 -2.31 -3.86
N PHE A 75 -2.63 -1.52 -3.49
CA PHE A 75 -2.69 -0.89 -2.18
C PHE A 75 -2.80 -1.92 -1.05
N ALA A 76 -3.69 -2.91 -1.18
CA ALA A 76 -3.81 -4.00 -0.21
C ALA A 76 -2.51 -4.81 -0.10
N ALA A 77 -1.86 -5.13 -1.21
CA ALA A 77 -0.58 -5.84 -1.22
C ALA A 77 0.52 -5.03 -0.51
N ALA A 78 0.58 -3.71 -0.71
CA ALA A 78 1.54 -2.85 -0.02
C ALA A 78 1.25 -2.73 1.48
N LEU A 79 -0.01 -2.58 1.88
CA LEU A 79 -0.38 -2.37 3.28
C LEU A 79 -0.36 -3.66 4.11
N PHE A 80 -0.67 -4.82 3.51
CA PHE A 80 -0.70 -6.10 4.23
C PHE A 80 0.51 -6.99 3.93
N GLY A 81 0.98 -7.00 2.68
CA GLY A 81 2.08 -7.87 2.25
C GLY A 81 3.43 -7.43 2.84
N LEU A 82 3.77 -6.14 2.75
CA LEU A 82 5.04 -5.62 3.28
C LEU A 82 5.20 -5.81 4.79
N PRO A 83 4.24 -5.46 5.67
CA PRO A 83 4.43 -5.67 7.10
C PRO A 83 4.50 -7.15 7.46
N SER A 84 3.73 -8.02 6.80
CA SER A 84 3.81 -9.47 7.01
C SER A 84 5.23 -10.00 6.69
N ILE A 85 5.81 -9.58 5.56
CA ILE A 85 7.17 -9.95 5.17
C ILE A 85 8.22 -9.36 6.13
N LEU A 86 8.05 -8.09 6.54
CA LEU A 86 8.97 -7.40 7.45
C LEU A 86 9.01 -8.07 8.83
N VAL A 87 7.85 -8.36 9.43
CA VAL A 87 7.75 -9.05 10.72
C VAL A 87 8.36 -10.45 10.62
N PHE A 88 8.03 -11.21 9.56
CA PHE A 88 8.60 -12.54 9.33
C PHE A 88 10.13 -12.51 9.20
N TYR A 89 10.67 -11.55 8.43
CA TYR A 89 12.10 -11.40 8.24
C TYR A 89 12.81 -11.01 9.56
N TYR A 90 12.23 -10.10 10.34
CA TYR A 90 12.81 -9.66 11.61
C TYR A 90 12.84 -10.79 12.65
N HIS A 91 11.76 -11.56 12.77
CA HIS A 91 11.68 -12.74 13.65
C HIS A 91 12.73 -13.80 13.32
N ARG A 92 13.13 -13.92 12.05
CA ARG A 92 14.17 -14.86 11.62
C ARG A 92 15.58 -14.40 12.01
N LYS A 93 15.82 -13.08 12.00
CA LYS A 93 17.12 -12.49 12.35
C LYS A 93 17.39 -12.47 13.86
N THR A 94 16.37 -12.46 14.71
CA THR A 94 16.52 -12.48 16.18
C THR A 94 16.74 -13.89 16.75
N LYS A 95 16.55 -14.94 15.94
CA LYS A 95 16.79 -16.35 16.31
C LYS A 95 18.19 -16.88 15.96
N THR A 96 19.03 -16.06 15.33
CA THR A 96 20.44 -16.39 14.98
C THR A 96 21.35 -15.45 15.74
#